data_AF-A0A1J3D4S4-F1
#
_entry.id   AF-A0A1J3D4S4-F1
#
_cell.length_a   1.000
_cell.length_b   1.000
_cell.length_c   1.000
_cell.angle_alpha   90.00
_cell.angle_beta   90.00
_cell.angle_gamma   90.00
#
_symmetry.space_group_name_H-M   'P 1'
#
loop_
_entity.id
_entity.type
_entity.pdbx_description
1 polymer ?
#
loop_
_entity_poly.entity_id
_entity_poly.type
_entity_poly.pdbx_seq_one_letter_code
_entity_poly.pdbx_strand_id
1 'polypeptide(L)'
;RVFTPSVIEPAFGIGRIIYCLYEHCFSTRPSKAGDEQLNVFRFSPLVAPIKCTVFPLVQNQQFEEATKVIAKELTSVGISHKVDITGTSIGKKYARSDELGVPFAITVDLETSVTIRERDSKDQVRV
;
A
#
# COMPACT_ATOMS: atom_id res chain seq x y z
N ARG A 1 -42.67 14.51 37.17
CA ARG A 1 -42.48 15.34 35.96
C ARG A 1 -41.95 14.43 34.86
N VAL A 2 -42.58 14.42 33.69
CA VAL A 2 -42.07 13.68 32.53
C VAL A 2 -41.13 14.61 31.77
N PHE A 3 -39.93 14.13 31.45
CA PHE A 3 -38.93 14.86 30.67
C PHE A 3 -38.65 14.05 29.40
N THR A 4 -38.74 14.71 28.24
CA THR A 4 -38.37 14.10 26.95
C THR A 4 -37.01 14.66 26.53
N PRO A 5 -35.95 13.85 26.52
CA PRO A 5 -34.62 14.31 26.12
C PRO A 5 -34.60 14.70 24.64
N SER A 6 -33.87 15.77 24.33
CA SER A 6 -33.55 16.13 22.95
C SER A 6 -32.52 15.16 22.38
N VAL A 7 -32.70 14.76 21.12
CA VAL A 7 -31.80 13.86 20.41
C VAL A 7 -30.89 14.67 19.49
N ILE A 8 -29.59 14.38 19.52
CA ILE A 8 -28.62 14.85 18.54
C ILE A 8 -28.19 13.64 17.73
N GLU A 9 -28.45 13.67 16.42
CA GLU A 9 -28.12 12.58 15.51
C GLU A 9 -27.03 13.03 14.51
N PRO A 10 -25.75 12.71 14.79
CA PRO A 10 -24.70 12.91 13.80
C PRO A 10 -24.79 11.83 12.72
N ALA A 11 -25.17 12.22 11.51
CA ALA A 11 -25.24 11.34 10.35
C ALA A 11 -24.05 11.55 9.42
N PHE A 12 -23.31 10.48 9.10
CA PHE A 12 -22.13 10.52 8.24
C PHE A 12 -22.35 9.74 6.94
N GLY A 13 -22.23 10.42 5.80
CA GLY A 13 -22.29 9.78 4.48
C GLY A 13 -20.95 9.15 4.10
N ILE A 14 -20.74 7.87 4.44
CA ILE A 14 -19.47 7.15 4.18
C ILE A 14 -19.03 7.26 2.72
N GLY A 15 -19.95 7.14 1.76
CA GLY A 15 -19.62 7.27 0.33
C GLY A 15 -19.00 8.63 -0.03
N ARG A 16 -19.50 9.71 0.57
CA ARG A 16 -18.94 11.06 0.37
C ARG A 16 -17.57 11.20 1.05
N ILE A 17 -17.40 10.63 2.23
CA ILE A 17 -16.12 10.63 2.95
C ILE A 17 -15.05 9.91 2.13
N ILE A 18 -15.36 8.73 1.58
CA ILE A 18 -14.46 7.97 0.73
C ILE A 18 -14.13 8.75 -0.56
N TYR A 19 -15.13 9.38 -1.18
CA TYR A 19 -14.91 10.20 -2.38
C TYR A 19 -13.99 11.40 -2.10
N CYS A 20 -14.23 12.15 -1.03
CA CYS A 20 -13.35 13.25 -0.62
C CYS A 20 -11.93 12.75 -0.32
N LEU A 21 -11.80 11.56 0.28
CA LEU A 21 -10.51 10.94 0.54
C LEU A 21 -9.78 10.58 -0.76
N TYR A 22 -10.47 10.14 -1.81
CA TYR A 22 -9.86 9.97 -3.13
C TYR A 22 -9.38 11.30 -3.71
N GLU A 23 -10.22 12.33 -3.75
CA GLU A 23 -9.81 13.63 -4.30
C GLU A 23 -8.64 14.25 -3.53
N HIS A 24 -8.65 14.19 -2.20
CA HIS A 24 -7.60 14.79 -1.37
C HIS A 24 -6.28 14.01 -1.38
N CYS A 25 -6.34 12.69 -1.56
CA CYS A 25 -5.15 11.85 -1.58
C CYS A 25 -4.59 11.65 -2.99
N PHE A 26 -5.34 11.95 -4.05
CA PHE A 26 -4.88 11.77 -5.42
C PHE A 26 -3.76 12.76 -5.77
N SER A 27 -2.73 12.26 -6.45
CA SER A 27 -1.63 13.08 -6.93
C SER A 27 -0.90 12.40 -8.08
N THR A 28 -0.17 13.20 -8.86
CA THR A 28 0.72 12.70 -9.91
C THR A 28 2.17 13.01 -9.56
N ARG A 29 3.10 12.20 -10.08
CA ARG A 29 4.54 12.43 -9.99
C ARG A 29 5.20 12.13 -11.34
N PRO A 30 6.30 12.83 -11.67
CA PRO A 30 7.00 12.59 -12.92
C PRO A 30 7.64 11.19 -12.90
N SER A 31 7.48 10.43 -13.98
CA SER A 31 8.31 9.26 -14.23
C SER A 31 9.73 9.70 -14.55
N LYS A 32 10.72 8.89 -14.11
CA LYS A 32 12.12 9.08 -14.53
C LYS A 32 12.32 8.87 -16.04
N ALA A 33 11.36 8.22 -16.71
CA ALA A 33 11.39 7.95 -18.15
C ALA A 33 10.76 9.04 -19.02
N GLY A 34 10.47 10.22 -18.46
CA GLY A 34 10.13 11.43 -19.22
C GLY A 34 8.66 11.58 -19.61
N ASP A 35 8.00 10.52 -20.10
CA ASP A 35 6.70 10.68 -20.76
C ASP A 35 5.47 10.22 -19.95
N GLU A 36 5.64 9.42 -18.90
CA GLU A 36 4.51 8.90 -18.10
C GLU A 36 4.35 9.65 -16.77
N GLN A 37 3.16 10.17 -16.48
CA GLN A 37 2.80 10.58 -15.12
C GLN A 37 2.37 9.36 -14.32
N LEU A 38 2.98 9.17 -13.15
CA LEU A 38 2.59 8.10 -12.24
C LEU A 38 1.53 8.63 -11.28
N ASN A 39 0.35 8.03 -11.32
CA ASN A 39 -0.73 8.30 -10.38
C ASN A 39 -0.40 7.67 -9.02
N VAL A 40 -0.72 8.38 -7.94
CA VAL A 40 -0.51 7.93 -6.56
C VAL A 40 -1.66 8.39 -5.68
N PHE A 41 -2.22 7.46 -4.91
CA PHE A 41 -3.10 7.82 -3.79
C PHE A 41 -2.32 7.86 -2.47
N ARG A 42 -2.23 9.04 -1.88
CA ARG A 42 -1.54 9.29 -0.61
C ARG A 42 -2.41 8.99 0.62
N PHE A 43 -2.97 7.79 0.69
CA PHE A 43 -3.75 7.38 1.86
C PHE A 43 -2.86 7.33 3.10
N SER A 44 -3.38 7.80 4.24
CA SER A 44 -2.74 7.55 5.53
C SER A 44 -2.64 6.03 5.77
N PRO A 45 -1.53 5.51 6.33
CA PRO A 45 -1.36 4.07 6.55
C PRO A 45 -2.52 3.42 7.33
N LEU A 46 -3.19 4.17 8.20
CA LEU A 46 -4.34 3.69 8.97
C LEU A 46 -5.54 3.34 8.07
N VAL A 47 -5.78 4.11 7.02
CA VAL A 47 -6.96 3.97 6.14
C VAL A 47 -6.64 3.34 4.79
N ALA A 48 -5.35 3.16 4.46
CA ALA A 48 -4.94 2.50 3.23
C ALA A 48 -5.58 1.09 3.10
N PRO A 49 -6.18 0.74 1.95
CA PRO A 49 -6.86 -0.56 1.78
C PRO A 49 -5.94 -1.78 1.96
N ILE A 50 -4.70 -1.64 1.47
CA ILE A 50 -3.63 -2.63 1.59
C ILE A 50 -2.47 -1.92 2.29
N LYS A 51 -1.90 -2.55 3.33
CA LYS A 51 -0.84 -1.95 4.16
C LYS A 51 0.53 -2.19 3.56
N CYS A 52 0.77 -3.35 2.97
CA CYS A 52 2.02 -3.61 2.27
C CYS A 52 1.85 -4.46 1.01
N THR A 53 2.71 -4.24 0.03
CA THR A 53 2.93 -5.20 -1.06
C THR A 53 4.21 -5.97 -0.79
N VAL A 54 4.23 -7.26 -1.14
CA VAL A 54 5.42 -8.11 -1.02
C VAL A 54 5.72 -8.70 -2.38
N PHE A 55 6.95 -8.57 -2.85
CA PHE A 55 7.34 -9.18 -4.11
C PHE A 55 8.83 -9.55 -4.15
N PRO A 56 9.16 -10.62 -4.88
CA PRO A 56 10.56 -10.99 -5.10
C PRO A 56 11.21 -10.00 -6.07
N LEU A 57 12.49 -9.68 -5.82
CA LEU A 57 13.30 -8.84 -6.71
C LEU A 57 13.49 -9.51 -8.07
N VAL A 58 13.77 -10.82 -8.06
CA VAL A 58 13.96 -11.67 -9.24
C VAL A 58 13.00 -12.84 -9.14
N GLN A 59 12.42 -13.26 -10.27
CA GLN A 59 11.64 -14.49 -10.32
C GLN A 59 12.58 -15.69 -10.17
N ASN A 60 12.62 -16.23 -8.97
CA ASN A 60 13.33 -17.45 -8.62
C ASN A 60 12.54 -18.14 -7.52
N GLN A 61 12.50 -19.47 -7.56
CA GLN A 61 11.77 -20.30 -6.62
C GLN A 61 12.15 -20.00 -5.17
N GLN A 62 13.43 -19.75 -4.89
CA GLN A 62 13.91 -19.39 -3.54
C GLN A 62 13.28 -18.10 -3.01
N PHE A 63 13.21 -17.04 -3.83
CA PHE A 63 12.62 -15.76 -3.43
C PHE A 63 11.10 -15.82 -3.33
N GLU A 64 10.46 -16.66 -4.14
CA GLU A 64 9.02 -16.88 -4.06
C GLU A 64 8.64 -17.61 -2.76
N GLU A 65 9.40 -18.62 -2.35
CA GLU A 65 9.18 -19.29 -1.05
C GLU A 65 9.40 -18.33 0.12
N ALA A 66 10.48 -17.52 0.10
CA ALA A 66 10.70 -16.49 1.11
C ALA A 66 9.54 -15.46 1.15
N THR A 67 9.03 -15.05 -0.01
CA THR A 67 7.87 -14.17 -0.12
C THR A 67 6.62 -14.78 0.52
N LYS A 68 6.37 -16.08 0.32
CA LYS A 68 5.25 -16.80 0.95
C LYS A 68 5.38 -16.87 2.46
N VAL A 69 6.60 -17.08 2.98
CA VAL A 69 6.86 -17.07 4.44
C VAL A 69 6.54 -15.70 5.01
N ILE A 70 7.05 -14.62 4.40
CA ILE A 70 6.76 -13.24 4.83
C ILE A 70 5.26 -12.96 4.78
N ALA A 71 4.57 -13.34 3.70
CA ALA A 71 3.12 -13.16 3.58
C ALA A 71 2.34 -13.90 4.69
N LYS A 72 2.78 -15.10 5.06
CA LYS A 72 2.18 -15.87 6.16
C LYS A 72 2.37 -15.17 7.52
N GLU A 73 3.56 -14.61 7.78
CA GLU A 73 3.83 -13.83 8.99
C GLU A 73 3.04 -12.51 9.03
N LEU A 74 2.91 -11.83 7.90
CA LEU A 74 2.05 -10.64 7.83
C LEU A 74 0.58 -10.98 8.11
N THR A 75 0.12 -12.14 7.64
CA THR A 75 -1.21 -12.67 7.96
C THR A 75 -1.36 -12.97 9.45
N SER A 76 -0.36 -13.57 10.09
CA SER A 76 -0.41 -13.95 11.51
C SER A 76 -0.55 -12.74 12.43
N VAL A 77 0.03 -11.59 12.04
CA VAL A 77 -0.06 -10.31 12.76
C VAL A 77 -1.27 -9.46 12.32
N GLY A 78 -2.06 -9.92 11.34
CA GLY A 78 -3.27 -9.22 10.88
C GLY A 78 -3.01 -8.03 9.96
N ILE A 79 -1.86 -8.01 9.28
CA ILE A 79 -1.49 -6.94 8.33
C ILE A 79 -2.05 -7.28 6.94
N SER A 80 -2.97 -6.45 6.45
CA SER A 80 -3.48 -6.56 5.06
C SER A 80 -2.35 -6.33 4.07
N HIS A 81 -2.11 -7.32 3.21
CA HIS A 81 -1.00 -7.29 2.26
C HIS A 81 -1.38 -7.94 0.93
N LYS A 82 -0.58 -7.66 -0.11
CA LYS A 82 -0.74 -8.26 -1.44
C LYS A 82 0.61 -8.77 -1.96
N VAL A 83 0.62 -9.99 -2.46
CA VAL A 83 1.80 -10.58 -3.08
C VAL A 83 1.78 -10.32 -4.60
N ASP A 84 2.87 -9.80 -5.16
CA ASP A 84 3.04 -9.55 -6.60
C ASP A 84 4.23 -10.33 -7.19
N ILE A 85 3.98 -11.55 -7.64
CA ILE A 85 4.97 -12.42 -8.32
C ILE A 85 5.10 -12.13 -9.83
N THR A 86 4.53 -11.05 -10.36
CA THR A 86 4.59 -10.78 -11.80
C THR A 86 6.03 -10.51 -12.25
N GLY A 87 6.38 -10.97 -13.46
CA GLY A 87 7.72 -10.81 -14.06
C GLY A 87 7.99 -9.41 -14.61
N THR A 88 7.29 -8.41 -14.09
CA THR A 88 7.45 -7.01 -14.50
C THR A 88 8.59 -6.34 -13.73
N SER A 89 9.14 -5.26 -14.28
CA SER A 89 10.22 -4.53 -13.61
C SER A 89 9.77 -4.00 -12.25
N ILE A 90 10.71 -3.91 -11.30
CA ILE A 90 10.43 -3.42 -9.95
C ILE A 90 9.80 -2.02 -9.93
N GLY A 91 10.21 -1.15 -10.85
CA GLY A 91 9.62 0.18 -11.03
C GLY A 91 8.13 0.12 -11.39
N LYS A 92 7.72 -0.84 -12.25
CA LYS A 92 6.31 -1.06 -12.61
C LYS A 92 5.51 -1.62 -11.42
N LYS A 93 6.12 -2.49 -10.60
CA LYS A 93 5.51 -3.00 -9.36
C LYS A 93 5.27 -1.88 -8.34
N TYR A 94 6.26 -1.00 -8.15
CA TYR A 94 6.11 0.18 -7.31
C TYR A 94 5.04 1.13 -7.84
N ALA A 95 5.03 1.42 -9.14
CA ALA A 95 4.01 2.28 -9.75
C ALA A 95 2.60 1.73 -9.50
N ARG A 96 2.36 0.43 -9.72
CA ARG A 96 1.06 -0.22 -9.46
C ARG A 96 0.68 -0.19 -7.97
N SER A 97 1.63 -0.41 -7.08
CA SER A 97 1.37 -0.36 -5.62
C SER A 97 1.02 1.05 -5.17
N ASP A 98 1.73 2.05 -5.69
CA ASP A 98 1.52 3.45 -5.34
C ASP A 98 0.20 3.99 -5.94
N GLU A 99 -0.19 3.52 -7.13
CA GLU A 99 -1.50 3.79 -7.75
C GLU A 99 -2.66 3.20 -6.94
N LEU A 100 -2.45 2.11 -6.21
CA LEU A 100 -3.43 1.55 -5.26
C LEU A 100 -3.36 2.20 -3.87
N GLY A 101 -2.41 3.13 -3.68
CA GLY A 101 -2.19 3.84 -2.42
C GLY A 101 -1.61 2.99 -1.30
N VAL A 102 -0.92 1.89 -1.62
CA VAL A 102 -0.22 1.05 -0.64
C VAL A 102 0.95 1.81 -0.02
N PRO A 103 1.02 1.96 1.32
CA PRO A 103 2.02 2.81 1.96
C PRO A 103 3.42 2.18 1.97
N PHE A 104 3.52 0.84 2.04
CA PHE A 104 4.80 0.14 2.11
C PHE A 104 4.94 -0.93 1.03
N ALA A 105 6.12 -1.03 0.43
CA ALA A 105 6.46 -2.11 -0.50
C ALA A 105 7.70 -2.85 0.02
N ILE A 106 7.56 -4.16 0.20
CA ILE A 106 8.59 -5.07 0.69
C ILE A 106 9.15 -5.84 -0.51
N THR A 107 10.43 -5.60 -0.80
CA THR A 107 11.17 -6.31 -1.83
C THR A 107 12.07 -7.34 -1.19
N VAL A 108 11.93 -8.60 -1.59
CA VAL A 108 12.82 -9.69 -1.15
C VAL A 108 14.02 -9.73 -2.10
N ASP A 109 15.20 -9.34 -1.61
CA ASP A 109 16.42 -9.19 -2.39
C ASP A 109 17.41 -10.36 -2.21
N LEU A 110 17.56 -10.86 -0.99
CA LEU A 110 18.42 -11.97 -0.58
C LEU A 110 17.68 -12.89 0.38
N GLU A 111 18.25 -14.07 0.65
CA GLU A 111 17.62 -15.11 1.48
C GLU A 111 17.30 -14.63 2.91
N THR A 112 18.04 -13.64 3.43
CA THR A 112 17.89 -13.14 4.81
C THR A 112 17.66 -11.64 4.94
N SER A 113 17.61 -10.88 3.84
CA SER A 113 17.33 -9.44 3.90
C SER A 113 16.11 -9.06 3.08
N VAL A 114 15.47 -7.98 3.48
CA VAL A 114 14.37 -7.35 2.75
C VAL A 114 14.59 -5.86 2.67
N THR A 115 14.13 -5.25 1.58
CA THR A 115 14.08 -3.80 1.45
C THR A 115 12.64 -3.33 1.61
N ILE A 116 12.40 -2.44 2.58
CA ILE A 116 11.11 -1.79 2.81
C ILE A 116 11.18 -0.39 2.20
N ARG A 117 10.27 -0.11 1.27
CA ARG A 117 10.11 1.20 0.63
C ARG A 117 8.84 1.88 1.12
N GLU A 118 8.94 3.16 1.46
CA GLU A 118 7.78 4.02 1.77
C GLU A 118 7.30 4.74 0.50
N ARG A 119 5.97 4.85 0.32
CA ARG A 119 5.31 5.34 -0.89
C ARG A 119 5.63 6.81 -1.23
N ASP A 120 5.51 7.70 -0.25
CA ASP A 120 5.50 9.15 -0.47
C ASP A 120 6.91 9.73 -0.64
N SER A 121 7.81 9.40 0.29
CA SER A 121 9.24 9.75 0.26
C SER A 121 9.99 8.99 -0.83
N LYS A 122 9.58 7.74 -1.11
CA LYS A 122 10.32 6.75 -1.91
C LYS A 122 11.62 6.28 -1.26
N ASP A 123 11.80 6.56 0.03
CA ASP A 123 12.94 6.12 0.80
C ASP A 123 12.88 4.60 1.01
N GLN A 124 14.07 3.99 1.07
CA GLN A 124 14.25 2.55 1.18
C GLN A 124 15.13 2.25 2.39
N VAL A 125 14.66 1.35 3.23
CA VAL A 125 15.38 0.84 4.39
C VAL A 125 15.57 -0.67 4.22
N ARG A 126 16.80 -1.13 4.39
CA ARG A 126 17.14 -2.55 4.34
C ARG A 126 17.16 -3.11 5.76
N VAL A 127 16.49 -4.24 5.96
CA VAL A 127 16.33 -4.95 7.23
C VAL A 127 16.74 -6.41 7.07
#